data_AF-A0A2S5GM27-F1
#
_entry.id   AF-A0A2S5GM27-F1
#
_cell.length_a   1.000
_cell.length_b   1.000
_cell.length_c   1.000
_cell.angle_alpha   90.00
_cell.angle_beta   90.00
_cell.angle_gamma   90.00
#
_symmetry.space_group_name_H-M   'P 1'
#
loop_
_entity.id
_entity.type
_entity.pdbx_description
1 polymer ?
#
loop_
_entity_poly.entity_id
_entity_poly.type
_entity_poly.pdbx_seq_one_letter_code
_entity_poly.pdbx_strand_id
1 'polypeptide(L)'
;MSRPEAPAEPVEPIIPVESEPAVKVPLAIEDWLAVILLATLALITFANVLVRYFTDQSFAWTEEISVFLLIVLTMAGGSVAFVRNHHIRIEILADSGSPRRQRILALISNGCVLAFFVLLTVLSVKLVSDEFIYEETSPAIGVPTWWYSIWLPVMAAAISLRTLGTIRRIARGADTK
;
A
#
# COMPACT_ATOMS: atom_id res chain seq x y z
N MET A 1 -24.10 27.32 -47.44
CA MET A 1 -24.67 26.49 -46.35
C MET A 1 -23.74 25.28 -46.19
N SER A 2 -22.65 25.44 -45.45
CA SER A 2 -21.66 24.37 -45.20
C SER A 2 -22.20 23.43 -44.11
N ARG A 3 -22.13 22.11 -44.36
CA ARG A 3 -22.53 21.09 -43.38
C ARG A 3 -21.70 21.24 -42.10
N PRO A 4 -22.27 21.04 -40.90
CA PRO A 4 -21.47 20.90 -39.68
C PRO A 4 -20.62 19.63 -39.82
N GLU A 5 -19.31 19.76 -39.60
CA GLU A 5 -18.37 18.63 -39.50
C GLU A 5 -18.91 17.63 -38.47
N ALA A 6 -18.95 16.36 -38.85
CA ALA A 6 -19.32 15.29 -37.94
C ALA A 6 -18.37 15.29 -36.72
N PRO A 7 -18.83 14.88 -35.53
CA PRO A 7 -17.97 14.80 -34.36
C PRO A 7 -16.83 13.83 -34.65
N ALA A 8 -15.60 14.27 -34.37
CA ALA A 8 -14.38 13.48 -34.52
C ALA A 8 -14.59 12.08 -33.94
N GLU A 9 -14.25 11.05 -34.72
CA GLU A 9 -14.35 9.66 -34.28
C GLU A 9 -13.63 9.47 -32.93
N PRO A 10 -14.16 8.62 -32.02
CA PRO A 10 -13.53 8.39 -30.73
C PRO A 10 -12.10 7.91 -30.95
N VAL A 11 -11.12 8.68 -30.48
CA VAL A 11 -9.70 8.32 -30.56
C VAL A 11 -9.51 7.04 -29.76
N GLU A 12 -9.29 5.94 -30.48
CA GLU A 12 -9.03 4.64 -29.86
C GLU A 12 -7.71 4.73 -29.08
N PRO A 13 -7.70 4.40 -27.78
CA PRO A 13 -6.51 4.57 -26.96
C PRO A 13 -5.36 3.71 -27.50
N ILE A 14 -4.25 4.37 -27.83
CA ILE A 14 -3.01 3.76 -28.36
C ILE A 14 -2.43 2.71 -27.39
N ILE A 15 -2.75 2.84 -26.10
CA ILE A 15 -2.38 1.90 -25.05
C ILE A 15 -3.62 1.05 -24.74
N PRO A 16 -3.58 -0.28 -24.97
CA PRO A 16 -4.63 -1.17 -24.54
C PRO A 16 -4.87 -0.99 -23.04
N VAL A 17 -6.12 -0.76 -22.64
CA VAL A 17 -6.48 -0.71 -21.22
C VAL A 17 -6.15 -2.06 -20.63
N GLU A 18 -5.07 -2.11 -19.85
CA GLU A 18 -4.54 -3.33 -19.26
C GLU A 18 -5.59 -3.89 -18.30
N SER A 19 -6.23 -5.00 -18.69
CA SER A 19 -7.29 -5.62 -17.89
C SER A 19 -6.70 -6.08 -16.55
N GLU A 20 -7.28 -5.62 -15.44
CA GLU A 20 -6.81 -5.99 -14.10
C GLU A 20 -6.62 -7.51 -14.01
N PRO A 21 -5.45 -8.00 -13.54
CA PRO A 21 -5.17 -9.43 -13.49
C PRO A 21 -6.21 -10.13 -12.61
N ALA A 22 -6.85 -11.17 -13.13
CA ALA A 22 -7.87 -11.92 -12.42
C ALA A 22 -7.31 -12.53 -11.12
N VAL A 23 -7.56 -11.87 -9.99
CA VAL A 23 -7.11 -12.31 -8.67
C VAL A 23 -8.00 -13.46 -8.19
N LYS A 24 -7.38 -14.58 -7.79
CA LYS A 24 -8.10 -15.80 -7.32
C LYS A 24 -8.83 -15.63 -5.97
N VAL A 25 -8.57 -14.54 -5.25
CA VAL A 25 -9.26 -14.16 -4.01
C VAL A 25 -9.80 -12.75 -4.25
N PRO A 26 -11.11 -12.50 -4.13
CA PRO A 26 -11.64 -11.16 -4.29
C PRO A 26 -11.10 -10.27 -3.18
N LEU A 27 -10.16 -9.38 -3.52
CA LEU A 27 -9.60 -8.35 -2.65
C LEU A 27 -10.59 -7.19 -2.40
N ALA A 28 -11.87 -7.37 -2.74
CA ALA A 28 -12.89 -6.33 -2.67
C ALA A 28 -12.97 -5.71 -1.27
N ILE A 29 -12.72 -6.47 -0.21
CA ILE A 29 -12.71 -5.97 1.17
C ILE A 29 -11.51 -5.03 1.39
N GLU A 30 -10.31 -5.39 0.94
CA GLU A 30 -9.12 -4.55 1.06
C GLU A 30 -9.23 -3.28 0.18
N ASP A 31 -9.83 -3.40 -1.01
CA ASP A 31 -10.10 -2.27 -1.91
C ASP A 31 -11.12 -1.30 -1.30
N TRP A 32 -12.27 -1.80 -0.80
CA TRP A 32 -13.26 -0.95 -0.12
C TRP A 32 -12.71 -0.33 1.16
N LEU A 33 -11.90 -1.06 1.92
CA LEU A 33 -11.21 -0.52 3.09
C LEU A 33 -10.29 0.64 2.68
N ALA A 34 -9.49 0.48 1.62
CA ALA A 34 -8.62 1.55 1.13
C ALA A 34 -9.41 2.78 0.67
N VAL A 35 -10.53 2.58 -0.04
CA VAL A 35 -11.42 3.68 -0.46
C VAL A 35 -12.00 4.41 0.74
N ILE A 36 -12.49 3.69 1.76
CA ILE A 36 -13.06 4.29 2.97
C ILE A 36 -11.99 5.07 3.74
N LEU A 37 -10.80 4.50 3.92
CA LEU A 37 -9.68 5.16 4.60
C LEU A 37 -9.25 6.44 3.88
N LEU A 38 -9.10 6.37 2.56
CA LEU A 38 -8.73 7.53 1.74
C LEU A 38 -9.80 8.62 1.77
N ALA A 39 -11.08 8.25 1.63
CA ALA A 39 -12.19 9.19 1.71
C ALA A 39 -12.28 9.86 3.08
N THR A 40 -12.07 9.10 4.16
CA THR A 40 -12.06 9.61 5.53
C THR A 40 -10.89 10.57 5.75
N LEU A 41 -9.69 10.21 5.31
CA LEU A 41 -8.51 11.07 5.38
C LEU A 41 -8.74 12.38 4.61
N ALA A 42 -9.27 12.29 3.39
CA ALA A 42 -9.59 13.46 2.57
C ALA A 42 -10.65 14.36 3.24
N LEU A 43 -11.70 13.78 3.82
CA LEU A 43 -12.77 14.55 4.45
C LEU A 43 -12.29 15.25 5.73
N ILE A 44 -11.53 14.57 6.58
CA ILE A 44 -11.00 15.14 7.82
C ILE A 44 -10.02 16.28 7.50
N THR A 45 -9.10 16.06 6.57
CA THR A 45 -8.13 17.09 6.15
C THR A 45 -8.82 18.28 5.50
N PHE A 46 -9.82 18.04 4.64
CA PHE A 46 -10.61 19.10 4.02
C PHE A 46 -11.41 19.90 5.06
N ALA A 47 -12.06 19.23 6.01
CA ALA A 47 -12.79 19.89 7.10
C ALA A 47 -11.85 20.75 7.95
N ASN A 48 -10.65 20.25 8.27
CA ASN A 48 -9.65 21.02 9.01
C ASN A 48 -9.18 22.26 8.24
N VAL A 49 -9.02 22.15 6.91
CA VAL A 49 -8.71 23.29 6.04
C VAL A 49 -9.83 24.34 6.10
N LEU A 50 -11.10 23.93 5.98
CA LEU A 50 -12.23 24.86 6.06
C LEU A 50 -12.23 25.60 7.40
N VAL A 51 -12.16 24.87 8.52
CA VAL A 51 -12.15 25.49 9.85
C VAL A 51 -10.98 26.45 10.01
N ARG A 52 -9.80 26.09 9.52
CA ARG A 52 -8.63 26.98 9.53
C ARG A 52 -8.85 28.28 8.75
N TYR A 53 -9.48 28.21 7.59
CA TYR A 53 -9.74 29.42 6.79
C TYR A 53 -10.88 30.28 7.32
N PHE A 54 -11.88 29.69 7.98
CA PHE A 54 -13.04 30.43 8.50
C PHE A 54 -12.90 30.89 9.96
N THR A 55 -12.03 30.25 10.75
CA THR A 55 -11.93 30.48 12.20
C THR A 55 -10.51 30.77 12.69
N ASP A 56 -9.52 30.75 11.81
CA ASP A 56 -8.08 30.85 12.13
C ASP A 56 -7.58 29.80 13.16
N GLN A 57 -8.40 28.79 13.47
CA GLN A 57 -8.10 27.68 14.38
C GLN A 57 -8.05 26.35 13.62
N SER A 58 -7.32 25.38 14.14
CA SER A 58 -7.25 24.02 13.57
C SER A 58 -7.46 22.99 14.66
N PHE A 59 -8.04 21.86 14.29
CA PHE A 59 -8.28 20.78 15.23
C PHE A 59 -7.00 19.97 15.44
N ALA A 60 -6.38 20.12 16.60
CA ALA A 60 -5.14 19.42 16.98
C ALA A 60 -5.25 17.88 16.79
N TRP A 61 -6.40 17.29 17.11
CA TRP A 61 -6.64 15.85 16.96
C TRP A 61 -6.67 15.36 15.50
N THR A 62 -6.96 16.23 14.53
CA THR A 62 -7.08 15.82 13.11
C THR A 62 -5.73 15.45 12.51
N GLU A 63 -4.64 16.03 12.99
CA GLU A 63 -3.29 15.71 12.54
C GLU A 63 -2.91 14.27 12.90
N GLU A 64 -3.15 13.88 14.15
CA GLU A 64 -2.82 12.54 14.65
C GLU A 64 -3.66 11.45 13.96
N ILE A 65 -4.97 11.69 13.80
CA ILE A 65 -5.84 10.77 13.08
C ILE A 65 -5.43 10.66 11.62
N SER A 66 -5.00 11.76 11.00
CA SER A 66 -4.52 11.74 9.62
C SER A 66 -3.25 10.91 9.47
N VAL A 67 -2.31 11.01 10.41
CA VAL A 67 -1.09 10.18 10.43
C VAL A 67 -1.44 8.70 10.59
N PHE A 68 -2.32 8.37 11.53
CA PHE A 68 -2.81 7.00 11.72
C PHE A 68 -3.47 6.44 10.45
N LEU A 69 -4.43 7.18 9.88
CA LEU A 69 -5.11 6.79 8.65
C LEU A 69 -4.14 6.63 7.48
N LEU A 70 -3.13 7.51 7.38
CA LEU A 70 -2.10 7.43 6.34
C LEU A 70 -1.23 6.18 6.50
N ILE A 71 -0.83 5.82 7.72
CA ILE A 71 -0.08 4.58 7.99
C ILE A 71 -0.91 3.36 7.56
N VAL A 72 -2.16 3.27 8.03
CA VAL A 72 -3.03 2.13 7.71
C VAL A 72 -3.33 2.07 6.21
N LEU A 73 -3.64 3.20 5.58
CA LEU A 73 -3.89 3.30 4.14
C LEU A 73 -2.65 2.88 3.33
N THR A 74 -1.46 3.36 3.71
CA THR A 74 -0.21 3.04 3.02
C THR A 74 0.12 1.56 3.15
N MET A 75 -0.10 0.97 4.33
CA MET A 75 0.14 -0.46 4.54
C MET A 75 -0.91 -1.34 3.86
N ALA A 76 -2.19 -0.96 3.90
CA ALA A 76 -3.26 -1.65 3.19
C ALA A 76 -3.04 -1.59 1.67
N GLY A 77 -2.77 -0.40 1.13
CA GLY A 77 -2.46 -0.19 -0.28
C GLY A 77 -1.19 -0.93 -0.70
N GLY A 78 -0.15 -0.93 0.15
CA GLY A 78 1.06 -1.73 -0.07
C GLY A 78 0.79 -3.23 -0.12
N SER A 79 -0.09 -3.75 0.73
CA SER A 79 -0.50 -5.16 0.72
C SER A 79 -1.24 -5.52 -0.57
N VAL A 80 -2.18 -4.69 -1.02
CA VAL A 80 -2.92 -4.89 -2.28
C VAL A 80 -1.97 -4.80 -3.49
N ALA A 81 -1.11 -3.79 -3.54
CA ALA A 81 -0.11 -3.62 -4.61
C ALA A 81 0.87 -4.80 -4.67
N PHE A 82 1.24 -5.36 -3.51
CA PHE A 82 2.05 -6.57 -3.43
C PHE A 82 1.32 -7.79 -4.00
N VAL A 83 0.06 -8.02 -3.62
CA VAL A 83 -0.74 -9.14 -4.13
C VAL A 83 -0.95 -9.05 -5.65
N ARG A 84 -1.18 -7.83 -6.15
CA ARG A 84 -1.37 -7.58 -7.58
C ARG A 84 -0.05 -7.64 -8.39
N ASN A 85 1.11 -7.95 -7.78
CA ASN A 85 2.44 -7.94 -8.42
C ASN A 85 2.83 -6.59 -9.06
N HIS A 86 2.31 -5.46 -8.57
CA HIS A 86 2.67 -4.13 -9.08
C HIS A 86 4.01 -3.62 -8.52
N HIS A 87 4.86 -4.50 -7.96
CA HIS A 87 6.27 -4.15 -7.83
C HIS A 87 6.79 -4.01 -9.25
N ILE A 88 7.07 -2.78 -9.67
CA ILE A 88 7.43 -2.39 -11.03
C ILE A 88 8.34 -3.47 -11.63
N ARG A 89 7.73 -4.33 -12.44
CA ARG A 89 8.39 -5.47 -13.05
C ARG A 89 8.63 -5.04 -14.48
N ILE A 90 9.90 -4.94 -14.87
CA ILE A 90 10.23 -4.77 -16.28
C ILE A 90 9.88 -6.10 -16.95
N GLU A 91 8.69 -6.20 -17.53
CA GLU A 91 8.14 -7.43 -18.13
C GLU A 91 9.09 -8.02 -19.16
N ILE A 92 9.72 -7.16 -19.96
CA ILE A 92 10.76 -7.55 -20.93
C ILE A 92 11.92 -8.27 -20.23
N LEU A 93 12.29 -7.89 -19.01
CA LEU A 93 13.38 -8.53 -18.27
C LEU A 93 12.92 -9.74 -17.47
N ALA A 94 11.71 -9.68 -16.92
CA ALA A 94 11.14 -10.72 -16.08
C ALA A 94 10.60 -11.91 -16.87
N ASP A 95 10.06 -11.67 -18.06
CA ASP A 95 9.46 -12.67 -18.93
C ASP A 95 10.43 -13.09 -20.06
N SER A 96 11.61 -12.43 -20.20
CA SER A 96 12.64 -12.90 -21.12
C SER A 96 13.49 -14.05 -20.56
N GLY A 97 13.81 -15.00 -21.44
CA GLY A 97 14.75 -16.09 -21.18
C GLY A 97 14.08 -17.39 -20.74
N SER A 98 14.87 -18.29 -20.15
CA SER A 98 14.40 -19.62 -19.77
C SER A 98 13.52 -19.58 -18.51
N PRO A 99 12.60 -20.56 -18.32
CA PRO A 99 11.75 -20.65 -17.13
C PRO A 99 12.54 -20.66 -15.80
N ARG A 100 13.81 -21.12 -15.83
CA ARG A 100 14.71 -21.06 -14.67
C ARG A 100 15.13 -19.62 -14.33
N ARG A 101 15.43 -18.80 -15.32
CA ARG A 101 15.83 -17.39 -15.12
C ARG A 101 14.67 -16.56 -14.58
N GLN A 102 13.48 -16.67 -15.19
CA GLN A 102 12.27 -15.98 -14.73
C GLN A 102 12.00 -16.28 -13.25
N ARG A 103 12.18 -17.55 -12.86
CA ARG A 103 12.01 -18.01 -11.49
C ARG A 103 13.03 -17.45 -10.51
N ILE A 104 14.32 -17.43 -10.89
CA ILE A 104 15.37 -16.82 -10.06
C ILE A 104 15.08 -15.34 -9.83
N LEU A 105 14.71 -14.61 -10.89
CA LEU A 105 14.33 -13.21 -10.81
C LEU A 105 13.12 -12.99 -9.87
N ALA A 106 12.10 -13.85 -9.96
CA ALA A 106 10.96 -13.81 -9.06
C ALA A 106 11.35 -14.07 -7.60
N LEU A 107 12.24 -15.03 -7.33
CA LEU A 107 12.74 -15.32 -5.98
C LEU A 107 13.58 -14.16 -5.41
N ILE A 108 14.44 -13.55 -6.23
CA ILE A 108 15.25 -12.39 -5.83
C ILE A 108 14.33 -11.21 -5.49
N SER A 109 13.38 -10.87 -6.38
CA SER A 109 12.44 -9.78 -6.17
C SER A 109 11.63 -9.97 -4.88
N ASN A 110 11.01 -11.14 -4.70
CA ASN A 110 10.26 -11.44 -3.48
C ASN A 110 11.17 -11.47 -2.24
N GLY A 111 12.42 -11.93 -2.38
CA GLY A 111 13.42 -11.91 -1.33
C GLY A 111 13.76 -10.49 -0.87
N CYS A 112 13.94 -9.55 -1.79
CA CYS A 112 14.15 -8.13 -1.47
C CYS A 112 12.95 -7.55 -0.74
N VAL A 113 11.73 -7.86 -1.18
CA VAL A 113 10.50 -7.38 -0.51
C VAL A 113 10.39 -7.97 0.89
N LEU A 114 10.65 -9.27 1.05
CA LEU A 114 10.64 -9.91 2.37
C LEU A 114 11.67 -9.27 3.28
N ALA A 115 12.90 -9.05 2.81
CA ALA A 115 13.96 -8.42 3.59
C ALA A 115 13.56 -7.01 4.05
N PHE A 116 12.99 -6.21 3.14
CA PHE A 116 12.49 -4.88 3.45
C PHE A 116 11.41 -4.89 4.54
N PHE A 117 10.37 -5.72 4.39
CA PHE A 117 9.27 -5.75 5.36
C PHE A 117 9.66 -6.40 6.69
N VAL A 118 10.60 -7.35 6.70
CA VAL A 118 11.18 -7.88 7.94
C VAL A 118 11.97 -6.80 8.67
N LEU A 119 12.83 -6.06 7.95
CA LEU A 119 13.57 -4.94 8.53
C LEU A 119 12.62 -3.87 9.07
N LEU A 120 11.60 -3.51 8.29
CA LEU A 120 10.57 -2.57 8.69
C LEU A 120 9.86 -3.04 9.97
N THR A 121 9.46 -4.31 10.03
CA THR A 121 8.82 -4.89 11.23
C THR A 121 9.72 -4.73 12.46
N VAL A 122 11.01 -5.07 12.36
CA VAL A 122 11.95 -4.97 13.49
C VAL A 122 12.14 -3.51 13.94
N LEU A 123 12.37 -2.59 13.00
CA LEU A 123 12.53 -1.17 13.30
C LEU A 123 11.26 -0.58 13.92
N SER A 124 10.09 -0.94 13.39
CA SER A 124 8.81 -0.45 13.89
C SER A 124 8.46 -1.03 15.27
N VAL A 125 8.84 -2.28 15.58
CA VAL A 125 8.70 -2.82 16.94
C VAL A 125 9.62 -2.06 17.91
N LYS A 126 10.84 -1.74 17.48
CA LYS A 126 11.75 -0.93 18.30
C LYS A 126 11.17 0.46 18.56
N LEU A 127 10.65 1.12 17.52
CA LEU A 127 9.97 2.41 17.63
C LEU A 127 8.84 2.37 18.67
N VAL A 128 7.91 1.41 18.54
CA VAL A 128 6.78 1.25 19.47
C VAL A 128 7.25 0.94 20.89
N SER A 129 8.32 0.14 21.03
CA SER A 129 8.91 -0.16 22.33
C SER A 129 9.50 1.08 22.98
N ASP A 130 10.23 1.90 22.22
CA ASP A 130 10.79 3.16 22.69
C ASP A 130 9.67 4.11 23.12
N GLU A 131 8.63 4.29 22.29
CA GLU A 131 7.45 5.12 22.62
C GLU A 131 6.73 4.64 23.90
N PHE A 132 6.64 3.33 24.11
CA PHE A 132 6.02 2.75 25.30
C PHE A 132 6.89 2.93 26.56
N ILE A 133 8.20 2.74 26.45
CA ILE A 133 9.16 2.83 27.57
C ILE A 133 9.33 4.27 28.03
N TYR A 134 9.41 5.21 27.08
CA TYR A 134 9.58 6.64 27.38
C TYR A 134 8.27 7.37 27.66
N GLU A 135 7.14 6.65 27.69
CA GLU A 135 5.80 7.20 27.86
C GLU A 135 5.55 8.41 26.94
N GLU A 136 6.01 8.29 25.68
CA GLU A 136 5.88 9.37 24.72
C GLU A 136 4.41 9.66 24.45
N THR A 137 4.05 10.94 24.60
CA THR A 137 2.70 11.43 24.38
C THR A 137 2.64 12.29 23.14
N SER A 138 1.49 12.27 22.50
CA SER A 138 1.25 12.97 21.26
C SER A 138 1.25 14.49 21.50
N PRO A 139 1.87 15.29 20.62
CA PRO A 139 1.99 16.73 20.84
C PRO A 139 0.66 17.48 20.88
N ALA A 140 -0.38 16.94 20.21
CA ALA A 140 -1.62 17.66 19.96
C ALA A 140 -2.65 17.43 21.09
N ILE A 141 -2.82 16.18 21.54
CA ILE A 141 -3.82 15.83 22.57
C ILE A 141 -3.25 15.09 23.79
N GLY A 142 -1.95 14.80 23.82
CA GLY A 142 -1.28 14.20 24.97
C GLY A 142 -1.63 12.72 25.20
N VAL A 143 -2.05 12.00 24.17
CA VAL A 143 -2.33 10.55 24.28
C VAL A 143 -1.07 9.73 23.98
N PRO A 144 -0.94 8.50 24.47
CA PRO A 144 0.24 7.69 24.18
C PRO A 144 0.43 7.45 22.67
N THR A 145 1.61 7.82 22.13
CA THR A 145 1.88 7.77 20.68
C THR A 145 1.80 6.35 20.11
N TRP A 146 2.12 5.34 20.94
CA TRP A 146 2.11 3.94 20.56
C TRP A 146 0.74 3.41 20.12
N TRP A 147 -0.37 4.08 20.50
CA TRP A 147 -1.71 3.73 20.02
C TRP A 147 -1.82 3.79 18.50
N TYR A 148 -1.10 4.72 17.88
CA TYR A 148 -1.12 4.94 16.44
C TYR A 148 -0.05 4.13 15.71
N SER A 149 1.16 4.08 16.28
CA SER A 149 2.32 3.47 15.63
C SER A 149 2.30 1.93 15.67
N ILE A 150 1.58 1.31 16.62
CA ILE A 150 1.53 -0.17 16.77
C ILE A 150 0.98 -0.90 15.54
N TRP A 151 0.18 -0.23 14.72
CA TRP A 151 -0.34 -0.79 13.48
C TRP A 151 0.72 -0.98 12.41
N LEU A 152 1.78 -0.17 12.44
CA LEU A 152 2.90 -0.27 11.50
C LEU A 152 3.62 -1.63 11.60
N PRO A 153 4.15 -2.08 12.77
CA PRO A 153 4.78 -3.40 12.86
C PRO A 153 3.79 -4.54 12.65
N VAL A 154 2.53 -4.40 13.07
CA VAL A 154 1.50 -5.43 12.86
C VAL A 154 1.27 -5.69 11.37
N MET A 155 1.07 -4.63 10.58
CA MET A 155 0.81 -4.75 9.15
C MET A 155 2.08 -5.16 8.38
N ALA A 156 3.25 -4.63 8.75
CA ALA A 156 4.53 -5.02 8.15
C ALA A 156 4.83 -6.52 8.39
N ALA A 157 4.52 -7.04 9.57
CA ALA A 157 4.65 -8.46 9.89
C ALA A 157 3.69 -9.31 9.04
N ALA A 158 2.44 -8.87 8.90
CA ALA A 158 1.45 -9.55 8.06
C ALA A 158 1.89 -9.65 6.59
N ILE A 159 2.44 -8.56 6.03
CA ILE A 159 2.99 -8.56 4.66
C ILE A 159 4.20 -9.49 4.56
N SER A 160 5.12 -9.44 5.53
CA SER A 160 6.28 -10.35 5.58
C SER A 160 5.86 -11.82 5.53
N LEU A 161 4.85 -12.21 6.31
CA LEU A 161 4.31 -13.57 6.32
C LEU A 161 3.68 -13.98 4.97
N ARG A 162 2.91 -13.08 4.35
CA ARG A 162 2.33 -13.31 3.01
C ARG A 162 3.43 -13.50 1.95
N THR A 163 4.44 -12.64 1.93
CA THR A 163 5.59 -12.73 1.01
C THR A 163 6.36 -14.03 1.21
N LEU A 164 6.61 -14.41 2.47
CA LEU A 164 7.26 -15.69 2.79
C LEU A 164 6.45 -16.89 2.27
N GLY A 165 5.12 -16.84 2.37
CA GLY A 165 4.22 -17.83 1.79
C GLY A 165 4.36 -17.93 0.26
N THR A 166 4.42 -16.79 -0.43
CA THR A 166 4.65 -16.72 -1.89
C THR A 166 6.00 -17.34 -2.28
N ILE A 167 7.08 -16.99 -1.58
CA ILE A 167 8.42 -17.55 -1.82
C ILE A 167 8.42 -19.06 -1.64
N ARG A 168 7.82 -19.58 -0.55
CA ARG A 168 7.73 -21.02 -0.28
C ARG A 168 6.95 -21.76 -1.37
N ARG A 169 5.86 -21.18 -1.87
CA ARG A 169 5.08 -21.75 -2.97
C ARG A 169 5.88 -21.78 -4.28
N ILE A 170 6.59 -20.69 -4.59
CA ILE A 170 7.49 -20.65 -5.75
C ILE A 170 8.59 -21.70 -5.61
N ALA A 171 9.20 -21.85 -4.42
CA ALA A 171 10.26 -22.84 -4.17
C ALA A 171 9.76 -24.30 -4.33
N ARG A 172 8.62 -24.65 -3.72
CA ARG A 172 8.06 -26.02 -3.80
C ARG A 172 7.62 -26.44 -5.21
N GLY A 173 7.26 -25.49 -6.08
CA GLY A 173 7.02 -25.76 -7.50
C GLY A 173 8.27 -26.13 -8.32
N ALA A 174 9.46 -26.27 -7.71
CA ALA A 174 10.67 -26.84 -8.37
C ALA A 174 10.68 -28.34 -8.30
N ASP A 175 10.24 -28.89 -7.16
CA ASP A 175 10.50 -30.29 -6.85
C ASP A 175 9.58 -31.24 -7.62
N THR A 176 8.75 -30.72 -8.53
CA THR A 176 7.76 -31.45 -9.33
C THR A 176 8.04 -31.45 -10.84
N LYS A 177 9.22 -31.01 -11.28
CA LYS A 177 9.69 -31.15 -12.68
C LYS A 177 11.11 -31.68 -12.71
#